data_AF-A0A2V5KYS3-F1
#
_entry.id   AF-A0A2V5KYS3-F1
#
_cell.length_a   1.000
_cell.length_b   1.000
_cell.length_c   1.000
_cell.angle_alpha   90.00
_cell.angle_beta   90.00
_cell.angle_gamma   90.00
#
_symmetry.space_group_name_H-M   'P 1'
#
loop_
_entity.id
_entity.type
_entity.pdbx_description
1 polymer ?
#
loop_
_entity_poly.entity_id
_entity_poly.type
_entity_poly.pdbx_seq_one_letter_code
_entity_poly.pdbx_strand_id
1 'polypeptide(L)'
;MSTSNTRSPTKTDTSIPRRPLLWMAAALVFTLPPFFDSLAIWIPWLFLLSLALKFWMEPRGYRLRSVVLKLLFVAAAFTTVFISYGSVRGVEAAISLLVVLMSLKILEAHTAREFRVMVLIGWMLCLCGFFLSQDFTTALCLLIAFALLVVALVQFHRGASPGAVWPPVGTTCKLLLQASPLVVLFFFLFPRINAGLQFELRPFRAANTGFSDRLSPGRIAALANSAEIAFRAEFPGSSTRPSGPMYWRGIVMWHCNGMEWRAPYAPRDIAGTAGLPVQFPNAKEIQQRITLAPHGARWMFALDRPIKAVRGAMLARGDYLSSVLPIRKSRQYEVVSSDSSGNEITAEERAEALEVPASISPAVRDLAHSWMVQNPEPRGIVNSALQFFRTQGFSYSLTPGEYNDLEEFLFRRRVGFCEHYATSFATLMRLA
;
A
#
# COMPACT_ATOMS: atom_id res chain seq x y z
N MET A 1 84.46 13.19 0.63
CA MET A 1 83.33 14.03 1.12
C MET A 1 82.09 13.67 0.32
N SER A 2 81.23 12.80 0.86
CA SER A 2 79.91 12.52 0.29
C SER A 2 78.91 12.71 1.42
N THR A 3 78.08 13.74 1.29
CA THR A 3 77.07 14.14 2.27
C THR A 3 75.86 13.24 2.14
N SER A 4 75.69 12.34 3.11
CA SER A 4 74.51 11.51 3.28
C SER A 4 73.30 12.39 3.66
N ASN A 5 72.37 12.57 2.72
CA ASN A 5 71.11 13.24 2.97
C ASN A 5 70.10 12.23 3.54
N THR A 6 70.03 12.15 4.86
CA THR A 6 69.04 11.35 5.60
C THR A 6 67.64 11.93 5.39
N ARG A 7 66.81 11.26 4.57
CA ARG A 7 65.37 11.52 4.52
C ARG A 7 64.73 11.10 5.84
N SER A 8 64.21 12.08 6.58
CA SER A 8 63.30 11.84 7.70
C SER A 8 61.96 11.28 7.19
N PRO A 9 61.33 10.32 7.91
CA PRO A 9 60.00 9.85 7.55
C PRO A 9 58.99 10.94 7.93
N THR A 10 58.29 11.46 6.93
CA THR A 10 57.17 12.38 7.12
C THR A 10 56.05 11.65 7.87
N LYS A 11 55.80 12.07 9.11
CA LYS A 11 54.59 11.74 9.88
C LYS A 11 53.38 12.09 9.01
N THR A 12 52.73 11.07 8.45
CA THR A 12 51.49 11.23 7.70
C THR A 12 50.40 11.56 8.69
N ASP A 13 49.95 12.83 8.67
CA ASP A 13 48.84 13.32 9.49
C ASP A 13 47.60 12.44 9.27
N THR A 14 47.21 11.70 10.31
CA THR A 14 46.15 10.69 10.26
C THR A 14 44.76 11.25 10.55
N SER A 15 44.53 12.56 10.49
CA SER A 15 43.25 13.20 10.86
C SER A 15 42.46 13.71 9.66
N ILE A 16 41.13 13.56 9.70
CA ILE A 16 40.20 14.09 8.70
C ILE A 16 40.25 15.64 8.73
N PRO A 17 40.40 16.33 7.59
CA PRO A 17 40.38 17.78 7.57
C PRO A 17 38.98 18.31 7.89
N ARG A 18 38.87 19.38 8.70
CA ARG A 18 37.60 19.94 9.18
C ARG A 18 36.62 20.35 8.07
N ARG A 19 37.13 20.88 6.95
CA ARG A 19 36.29 21.39 5.84
C ARG A 19 35.54 20.26 5.09
N PRO A 20 36.20 19.18 4.62
CA PRO A 20 35.53 17.98 4.13
C PRO A 20 34.47 17.43 5.11
N LEU A 21 34.75 17.46 6.41
CA LEU A 21 33.82 17.00 7.42
C LEU A 21 32.56 17.88 7.52
N LEU A 22 32.69 19.20 7.37
CA LEU A 22 31.54 20.12 7.34
C LEU A 22 30.64 19.87 6.12
N TRP A 23 31.23 19.67 4.93
CA TRP A 23 30.47 19.34 3.72
C TRP A 23 29.74 18.00 3.85
N MET A 24 30.43 17.00 4.42
CA MET A 24 29.83 15.70 4.76
C MET A 24 28.65 15.87 5.70
N ALA A 25 28.83 16.60 6.80
CA ALA A 25 27.78 16.79 7.79
C ALA A 25 26.55 17.51 7.22
N ALA A 26 26.77 18.56 6.43
CA ALA A 26 25.69 19.24 5.71
C ALA A 26 24.94 18.26 4.80
N ALA A 27 25.67 17.43 4.03
CA ALA A 27 25.07 16.43 3.17
C ALA A 27 24.18 15.44 3.94
N LEU A 28 24.66 14.96 5.09
CA LEU A 28 23.95 14.01 5.93
C LEU A 28 22.66 14.59 6.52
N VAL A 29 22.63 15.88 6.87
CA VAL A 29 21.40 16.55 7.31
C VAL A 29 20.33 16.52 6.21
N PHE A 30 20.72 16.72 4.95
CA PHE A 30 19.78 16.64 3.82
C PHE A 30 19.24 15.22 3.53
N THR A 31 19.83 14.17 4.13
CA THR A 31 19.27 12.80 4.05
C THR A 31 18.15 12.53 5.05
N LEU A 32 18.01 13.37 6.09
CA LEU A 32 17.08 13.13 7.20
C LEU A 32 15.59 13.25 6.90
N PRO A 33 15.10 14.15 6.02
CA PRO A 33 13.65 14.34 5.83
C PRO A 33 12.85 13.04 5.62
N PRO A 34 13.20 12.14 4.67
CA PRO A 34 12.45 10.89 4.49
C PRO A 34 12.51 9.94 5.69
N PHE A 35 13.50 10.10 6.57
CA PHE A 35 13.68 9.25 7.75
C PHE A 35 12.76 9.65 8.90
N PHE A 36 12.40 10.93 9.03
CA PHE A 36 11.45 11.38 10.06
C PHE A 36 10.04 10.85 9.83
N ASP A 37 9.62 10.73 8.57
CA ASP A 37 8.28 10.28 8.23
C ASP A 37 8.13 8.74 8.25
N SER A 38 9.23 8.02 8.01
CA SER A 38 9.17 6.57 7.73
C SER A 38 9.83 5.68 8.78
N LEU A 39 10.74 6.20 9.61
CA LEU A 39 11.49 5.42 10.60
C LEU A 39 11.01 5.72 12.03
N ALA A 40 11.42 4.88 12.98
CA ALA A 40 11.15 5.13 14.40
C ALA A 40 11.78 6.47 14.82
N ILE A 41 11.00 7.28 15.55
CA ILE A 41 11.36 8.68 15.84
C ILE A 41 12.73 8.84 16.50
N TRP A 42 13.17 7.87 17.31
CA TRP A 42 14.45 7.92 18.01
C TRP A 42 15.68 7.84 17.07
N ILE A 43 15.53 7.27 15.88
CA ILE A 43 16.62 7.02 14.92
C ILE A 43 17.19 8.32 14.33
N PRO A 44 16.38 9.20 13.71
CA PRO A 44 16.89 10.48 13.21
C PRO A 44 17.41 11.38 14.34
N TRP A 45 16.83 11.29 15.55
CA TRP A 45 17.36 12.00 16.73
C TRP A 45 18.73 11.48 17.16
N LEU A 46 18.94 10.17 17.20
CA LEU A 46 20.24 9.57 17.46
C LEU A 46 21.27 10.01 16.41
N PHE A 47 20.85 10.06 15.14
CA PHE A 47 21.71 10.51 14.05
C PHE A 47 22.15 11.97 14.21
N LEU A 48 21.21 12.88 14.48
CA LEU A 48 21.50 14.28 14.77
C LEU A 48 22.40 14.45 15.99
N LEU A 49 22.12 13.71 17.07
CA LEU A 49 22.92 13.71 18.28
C LEU A 49 24.37 13.27 17.98
N SER A 50 24.54 12.20 17.19
CA SER A 50 25.87 11.71 16.82
C SER A 50 26.68 12.73 16.01
N LEU A 51 26.01 13.47 15.13
CA LEU A 51 26.61 14.55 14.35
C LEU A 51 27.04 15.71 15.26
N ALA A 52 26.16 16.16 16.15
CA ALA A 52 26.44 17.23 17.11
C ALA A 52 27.61 16.86 18.05
N LEU A 53 27.59 15.63 18.58
CA LEU A 53 28.65 15.09 19.42
C LEU A 53 29.99 15.02 18.70
N LYS A 54 30.01 14.66 17.42
CA LYS A 54 31.25 14.66 16.62
C LYS A 54 31.89 16.04 16.55
N PHE A 55 31.12 17.06 16.19
CA PHE A 55 31.62 18.44 16.13
C PHE A 55 32.00 19.01 17.50
N TRP A 56 31.39 18.52 18.58
CA TRP A 56 31.74 18.91 19.95
C TRP A 56 33.03 18.23 20.46
N MET A 57 33.26 16.97 20.08
CA MET A 57 34.44 16.19 20.47
C MET A 57 35.69 16.55 19.68
N GLU A 58 35.56 16.90 18.40
CA GLU A 58 36.69 17.10 17.49
C GLU A 58 37.64 18.26 17.88
N PRO A 59 37.14 19.42 18.38
CA PRO A 59 38.00 20.46 18.93
C PRO A 59 38.70 20.06 20.24
N ARG A 60 38.12 19.13 21.00
CA ARG A 60 38.61 18.69 22.32
C ARG A 60 39.51 17.45 22.27
N GLY A 61 39.65 16.83 21.10
CA GLY A 61 40.49 15.64 20.92
C GLY A 61 40.00 14.38 21.61
N TYR A 62 38.74 14.35 22.08
CA TYR A 62 38.16 13.16 22.72
C TYR A 62 38.03 12.00 21.73
N ARG A 63 38.31 10.77 22.21
CA ARG A 63 38.31 9.56 21.39
C ARG A 63 37.55 8.43 22.10
N LEU A 64 36.64 7.78 21.37
CA LEU A 64 36.13 6.47 21.80
C LEU A 64 37.22 5.41 21.53
N ARG A 65 38.16 5.28 22.46
CA ARG A 65 39.30 4.34 22.34
C ARG A 65 38.91 2.89 22.64
N SER A 66 37.88 2.67 23.46
CA SER A 66 37.47 1.32 23.90
C SER A 66 36.67 0.59 22.83
N VAL A 67 37.19 -0.55 22.35
CA VAL A 67 36.48 -1.45 21.43
C VAL A 67 35.25 -2.07 22.10
N VAL A 68 35.31 -2.33 23.40
CA VAL A 68 34.20 -2.89 24.19
C VAL A 68 33.00 -1.94 24.19
N LEU A 69 33.25 -0.63 24.37
CA LEU A 69 32.20 0.37 24.35
C LEU A 69 31.54 0.47 22.97
N LYS A 70 32.31 0.32 21.89
CA LYS A 70 31.79 0.29 20.51
C LYS A 70 30.90 -0.93 20.27
N LEU A 71 31.34 -2.11 20.70
CA LEU A 71 30.55 -3.35 20.59
C LEU A 71 29.26 -3.26 21.41
N LEU A 72 29.31 -2.66 22.60
CA LEU A 72 28.13 -2.38 23.42
C LEU A 72 27.14 -1.46 22.71
N PHE A 73 27.60 -0.38 22.09
CA PHE A 73 26.72 0.52 21.33
C PHE A 73 26.09 -0.16 20.12
N VAL A 74 26.84 -0.99 19.41
CA VAL A 74 26.30 -1.79 18.28
C VAL A 74 25.26 -2.80 18.79
N ALA A 75 25.56 -3.54 19.85
CA ALA A 75 24.64 -4.51 20.44
C ALA A 75 23.37 -3.84 20.96
N ALA A 76 23.51 -2.70 21.64
CA ALA A 76 22.37 -1.89 22.08
C ALA A 76 21.54 -1.44 20.87
N ALA A 77 22.15 -0.84 19.86
CA ALA A 77 21.47 -0.43 18.63
C ALA A 77 20.68 -1.55 17.96
N PHE A 78 21.29 -2.73 17.77
CA PHE A 78 20.61 -3.89 17.22
C PHE A 78 19.42 -4.33 18.07
N THR A 79 19.58 -4.33 19.40
CA THR A 79 18.52 -4.69 20.34
C THR A 79 17.37 -3.68 20.28
N THR A 80 17.65 -2.37 20.25
CA THR A 80 16.61 -1.34 20.19
C THR A 80 15.86 -1.34 18.86
N VAL A 81 16.55 -1.62 17.74
CA VAL A 81 15.90 -1.82 16.43
C VAL A 81 15.02 -3.07 16.46
N PHE A 82 15.51 -4.18 17.03
CA PHE A 82 14.73 -5.42 17.15
C PHE A 82 13.45 -5.21 17.99
N ILE A 83 13.55 -4.49 19.11
CA ILE A 83 12.39 -4.15 19.95
C ILE A 83 11.42 -3.22 19.20
N SER A 84 11.93 -2.23 18.47
CA SER A 84 11.10 -1.24 17.77
C SER A 84 10.29 -1.83 16.62
N TYR A 85 10.82 -2.84 15.92
CA TYR A 85 10.20 -3.41 14.73
C TYR A 85 9.65 -4.84 14.92
N GLY A 86 9.93 -5.49 16.05
CA GLY A 86 9.48 -6.87 16.36
C GLY A 86 10.10 -7.97 15.49
N SER A 87 10.73 -7.62 14.36
CA SER A 87 11.41 -8.51 13.42
C SER A 87 12.43 -7.72 12.60
N VAL A 88 13.52 -8.38 12.18
CA VAL A 88 14.54 -7.82 11.26
C VAL A 88 14.11 -7.94 9.79
N ARG A 89 12.98 -8.61 9.52
CA ARG A 89 12.44 -8.77 8.16
C ARG A 89 11.65 -7.53 7.79
N GLY A 90 12.30 -6.54 7.18
CA GLY A 90 11.68 -5.32 6.69
C GLY A 90 12.69 -4.33 6.12
N VAL A 91 12.27 -3.56 5.10
CA VAL A 91 13.12 -2.53 4.48
C VAL A 91 13.41 -1.42 5.49
N GLU A 92 12.43 -1.06 6.31
CA GLU A 92 12.55 -0.02 7.34
C GLU A 92 13.55 -0.43 8.43
N ALA A 93 13.56 -1.71 8.84
CA ALA A 93 14.52 -2.22 9.81
C ALA A 93 15.96 -2.22 9.25
N ALA A 94 16.14 -2.58 7.97
CA ALA A 94 17.44 -2.54 7.31
C ALA A 94 17.97 -1.11 7.15
N ILE A 95 17.11 -0.16 6.75
CA ILE A 95 17.49 1.26 6.64
C ILE A 95 17.78 1.84 8.03
N SER A 96 16.97 1.52 9.03
CA SER A 96 17.19 1.90 10.43
C SER A 96 18.57 1.47 10.92
N LEU A 97 18.93 0.21 10.66
CA LEU A 97 20.25 -0.30 11.02
C LEU A 97 21.36 0.48 10.31
N LEU A 98 21.22 0.77 9.02
CA LEU A 98 22.20 1.54 8.27
C LEU A 98 22.38 2.97 8.82
N VAL A 99 21.28 3.64 9.19
CA VAL A 99 21.31 4.98 9.81
C VAL A 99 22.04 4.92 11.15
N VAL A 100 21.74 3.93 12.00
CA VAL A 100 22.41 3.78 13.29
C VAL A 100 23.90 3.44 13.13
N LEU A 101 24.24 2.55 12.19
CA LEU A 101 25.64 2.26 11.86
C LEU A 101 26.37 3.52 11.39
N MET A 102 25.73 4.36 10.58
CA MET A 102 26.29 5.65 10.19
C MET A 102 26.50 6.57 11.40
N SER A 103 25.54 6.65 12.32
CA SER A 103 25.66 7.42 13.57
C SER A 103 26.88 6.98 14.40
N LEU A 104 27.07 5.68 14.57
CA LEU A 104 28.23 5.13 15.28
C LEU A 104 29.52 5.39 14.50
N LYS A 105 29.49 5.26 13.17
CA LYS A 105 30.66 5.50 12.33
C LYS A 105 31.10 6.97 12.36
N ILE A 106 30.17 7.92 12.42
CA ILE A 106 30.46 9.35 12.59
C ILE A 106 31.28 9.57 13.87
N LEU A 107 30.86 8.97 14.98
CA LEU A 107 31.54 9.10 16.28
C LEU A 107 32.92 8.46 16.27
N GLU A 108 33.09 7.33 15.57
CA GLU A 108 34.35 6.60 15.48
C GLU A 108 35.36 7.19 14.48
N ALA A 109 34.91 7.81 13.39
CA ALA A 109 35.76 8.07 12.24
C ALA A 109 36.89 9.07 12.50
N HIS A 110 38.14 8.64 12.34
CA HIS A 110 39.31 9.51 12.51
C HIS A 110 40.29 9.42 11.34
N THR A 111 40.26 8.34 10.57
CA THR A 111 41.20 8.11 9.49
C THR A 111 40.65 8.53 8.13
N ALA A 112 41.56 8.82 7.18
CA ALA A 112 41.23 9.05 5.78
C ALA A 112 40.39 7.92 5.15
N ARG A 113 40.65 6.67 5.57
CA ARG A 113 39.89 5.50 5.13
C ARG A 113 38.44 5.57 5.60
N GLU A 114 38.24 5.93 6.86
CA GLU A 114 36.89 6.02 7.44
C GLU A 114 36.08 7.15 6.84
N PHE A 115 36.71 8.28 6.49
CA PHE A 115 36.04 9.34 5.75
C PHE A 115 35.45 8.84 4.43
N ARG A 116 36.21 8.06 3.64
CA ARG A 116 35.70 7.45 2.39
C ARG A 116 34.56 6.47 2.63
N VAL A 117 34.63 5.68 3.71
CA VAL A 117 33.55 4.76 4.10
C VAL A 117 32.28 5.53 4.46
N MET A 118 32.41 6.65 5.19
CA MET A 118 31.29 7.52 5.51
C MET A 118 30.64 8.14 4.27
N VAL A 119 31.42 8.56 3.26
CA VAL A 119 30.89 9.02 1.96
C VAL A 119 30.07 7.92 1.29
N LEU A 120 30.61 6.70 1.25
CA LEU A 120 29.93 5.55 0.62
C LEU A 120 28.62 5.21 1.32
N ILE A 121 28.62 5.18 2.66
CA ILE A 121 27.40 4.98 3.45
C ILE A 121 26.42 6.14 3.23
N GLY A 122 26.90 7.38 3.13
CA GLY A 122 26.06 8.54 2.79
C GLY A 122 25.35 8.40 1.45
N TRP A 123 26.01 7.91 0.41
CA TRP A 123 25.35 7.62 -0.86
C TRP A 123 24.37 6.46 -0.77
N MET A 124 24.69 5.42 0.02
CA MET A 124 23.73 4.35 0.31
C MET A 124 22.49 4.89 1.03
N LEU A 125 22.65 5.82 1.97
CA LEU A 125 21.52 6.50 2.63
C LEU A 125 20.69 7.33 1.64
N CYS A 126 21.31 7.98 0.65
CA CYS A 126 20.55 8.63 -0.42
C CYS A 126 19.70 7.62 -1.21
N LEU A 127 20.26 6.46 -1.56
CA LEU A 127 19.50 5.39 -2.23
C LEU A 127 18.34 4.89 -1.35
N CYS A 128 18.61 4.62 -0.07
CA CYS A 128 17.58 4.23 0.90
C CYS A 128 16.48 5.30 1.06
N GLY A 129 16.83 6.59 1.00
CA GLY A 129 15.86 7.69 1.03
C GLY A 129 14.85 7.61 -0.12
N PHE A 130 15.30 7.32 -1.34
CA PHE A 130 14.42 7.11 -2.51
C PHE A 130 13.54 5.86 -2.40
N PHE A 131 13.93 4.85 -1.61
CA PHE A 131 13.08 3.70 -1.30
C PHE A 131 11.94 4.04 -0.35
N LEU A 132 12.12 5.04 0.53
CA LEU A 132 11.13 5.41 1.54
C LEU A 132 10.09 6.40 1.02
N SER A 133 10.53 7.46 0.33
CA SER A 133 9.64 8.47 -0.26
C SER A 133 10.11 8.81 -1.68
N GLN A 134 9.14 8.90 -2.59
CA GLN A 134 9.36 9.24 -4.01
C GLN A 134 8.80 10.62 -4.36
N ASP A 135 8.61 11.48 -3.35
CA ASP A 135 8.09 12.82 -3.54
C ASP A 135 9.15 13.76 -4.12
N PHE A 136 8.69 14.81 -4.83
CA PHE A 136 9.59 15.77 -5.47
C PHE A 136 10.51 16.48 -4.47
N THR A 137 9.99 16.82 -3.29
CA THR A 137 10.76 17.44 -2.20
C THR A 137 11.89 16.52 -1.73
N THR A 138 11.59 15.24 -1.49
CA THR A 138 12.57 14.21 -1.11
C THR A 138 13.64 14.07 -2.18
N ALA A 139 13.25 14.02 -3.46
CA ALA A 139 14.20 13.94 -4.56
C ALA A 139 15.17 15.13 -4.59
N LEU A 140 14.67 16.34 -4.35
CA LEU A 140 15.50 17.54 -4.28
C LEU A 140 16.49 17.50 -3.09
N CYS A 141 16.02 17.13 -1.90
CA CYS A 141 16.86 16.99 -0.72
C CYS A 141 17.98 15.96 -0.93
N LEU A 142 17.65 14.79 -1.48
CA LEU A 142 18.61 13.71 -1.71
C LEU A 142 19.59 14.05 -2.84
N LEU A 143 19.17 14.81 -3.85
CA LEU A 143 20.06 15.34 -4.89
C LEU A 143 21.07 16.33 -4.31
N ILE A 144 20.62 17.23 -3.43
CA ILE A 144 21.49 18.16 -2.70
C ILE A 144 22.46 17.37 -1.82
N ALA A 145 21.99 16.40 -1.05
CA ALA A 145 22.83 15.52 -0.24
C ALA A 145 23.91 14.82 -1.09
N PHE A 146 23.51 14.22 -2.22
CA PHE A 146 24.42 13.55 -3.14
C PHE A 146 25.50 14.51 -3.67
N ALA A 147 25.11 15.71 -4.11
CA ALA A 147 26.04 16.73 -4.58
C ALA A 147 27.02 17.17 -3.47
N LEU A 148 26.54 17.41 -2.25
CA LEU A 148 27.38 17.80 -1.11
C LEU A 148 28.37 16.69 -0.71
N LEU A 149 28.00 15.41 -0.82
CA LEU A 149 28.92 14.28 -0.63
C LEU A 149 30.04 14.28 -1.69
N VAL A 150 29.73 14.59 -2.95
CA VAL A 150 30.75 14.75 -4.00
C VAL A 150 31.66 15.94 -3.68
N VAL A 151 31.11 17.09 -3.25
CA VAL A 151 31.91 18.25 -2.82
C VAL A 151 32.86 17.86 -1.69
N ALA A 152 32.37 17.12 -0.69
CA ALA A 152 33.16 16.64 0.44
C ALA A 152 34.32 15.74 -0.03
N LEU A 153 34.05 14.82 -0.96
CA LEU A 153 35.05 13.90 -1.51
C LEU A 153 36.09 14.61 -2.39
N VAL A 154 35.66 15.57 -3.21
CA VAL A 154 36.55 16.40 -4.06
C VAL A 154 37.43 17.27 -3.17
N GLN A 155 36.87 17.95 -2.17
CA GLN A 155 37.66 18.71 -1.19
C GLN A 155 38.69 17.82 -0.49
N PHE A 156 38.30 16.62 -0.09
CA PHE A 156 39.18 15.68 0.60
C PHE A 156 40.41 15.29 -0.25
N HIS A 157 40.21 15.00 -1.55
CA HIS A 157 41.31 14.60 -2.44
C HIS A 157 42.14 15.77 -2.96
N ARG A 158 41.58 16.98 -3.05
CA ARG A 158 42.33 18.17 -3.49
C ARG A 158 43.32 18.69 -2.44
N GLY A 159 43.19 18.26 -1.19
CA GLY A 159 44.03 18.72 -0.09
C GLY A 159 43.67 20.12 0.40
N ALA A 160 44.21 20.50 1.56
CA ALA A 160 43.91 21.76 2.22
C ALA A 160 44.62 22.95 1.54
N SER A 161 44.09 23.42 0.41
CA SER A 161 44.52 24.71 -0.14
C SER A 161 43.80 25.86 0.60
N PRO A 162 44.52 26.82 1.21
CA PRO A 162 43.90 27.95 1.90
C PRO A 162 43.05 28.80 0.94
N GLY A 163 41.83 29.18 1.37
CA GLY A 163 41.01 30.21 0.71
C GLY A 163 39.95 29.77 -0.31
N ALA A 164 40.01 28.56 -0.89
CA ALA A 164 39.14 28.24 -2.02
C ALA A 164 38.01 27.23 -1.68
N VAL A 165 36.87 27.73 -1.17
CA VAL A 165 35.67 26.92 -0.92
C VAL A 165 34.87 26.60 -2.19
N TRP A 166 34.96 27.48 -3.18
CA TRP A 166 34.20 27.43 -4.44
C TRP A 166 34.73 26.45 -5.50
N PRO A 167 36.06 26.26 -5.69
CA PRO A 167 36.55 25.37 -6.75
C PRO A 167 36.05 23.92 -6.65
N PRO A 168 35.85 23.34 -5.46
CA PRO A 168 35.32 21.97 -5.34
C PRO A 168 33.84 21.86 -5.67
N VAL A 169 33.07 22.93 -5.42
CA VAL A 169 31.68 23.05 -5.89
C VAL A 169 31.65 23.15 -7.42
N GLY A 170 32.51 23.99 -8.01
CA GLY A 170 32.61 24.10 -9.47
C GLY A 170 33.04 22.79 -10.15
N THR A 171 33.98 22.06 -9.55
CA THR A 171 34.39 20.72 -10.02
C THR A 171 33.23 19.72 -9.93
N THR A 172 32.48 19.73 -8.82
CA THR A 172 31.30 18.88 -8.64
C THR A 172 30.22 19.19 -9.66
N CYS A 173 29.94 20.46 -9.92
CA CYS A 173 28.97 20.89 -10.93
C CYS A 173 29.37 20.38 -12.32
N LYS A 174 30.65 20.50 -12.70
CA LYS A 174 31.17 19.93 -13.95
C LYS A 174 30.96 18.41 -14.03
N LEU A 175 31.25 17.67 -12.97
CA LEU A 175 31.05 16.20 -12.93
C LEU A 175 29.58 15.82 -13.07
N LEU A 176 28.68 16.51 -12.36
CA LEU A 176 27.25 16.28 -12.45
C LEU A 176 26.69 16.63 -13.84
N LEU A 177 27.18 17.72 -14.44
CA LEU A 177 26.79 18.14 -15.79
C LEU A 177 27.29 17.14 -16.84
N GLN A 178 28.49 16.58 -16.68
CA GLN A 178 29.00 15.51 -17.55
C GLN A 178 28.23 14.20 -17.38
N ALA A 179 27.68 13.94 -16.19
CA ALA A 179 26.85 12.77 -15.93
C ALA A 179 25.40 12.92 -16.42
N SER A 180 24.91 14.15 -16.60
CA SER A 180 23.50 14.40 -16.97
C SER A 180 23.06 13.75 -18.29
N PRO A 181 23.88 13.69 -19.37
CA PRO A 181 23.47 13.02 -20.61
C PRO A 181 23.24 11.52 -20.39
N LEU A 182 24.04 10.90 -19.54
CA LEU A 182 23.88 9.48 -19.19
C LEU A 182 22.62 9.26 -18.35
N VAL A 183 22.32 10.17 -17.41
CA VAL A 183 21.08 10.13 -16.62
C VAL A 183 19.86 10.26 -17.54
N VAL A 184 19.87 11.21 -18.48
CA VAL A 184 18.79 11.38 -19.47
C VAL A 184 18.66 10.15 -20.36
N LEU A 185 19.77 9.60 -20.83
CA LEU A 185 19.79 8.37 -21.62
C LEU A 185 19.14 7.22 -20.84
N PHE A 186 19.58 6.96 -19.60
CA PHE A 186 19.00 5.91 -18.76
C PHE A 186 17.54 6.16 -18.42
N PHE A 187 17.14 7.42 -18.27
CA PHE A 187 15.74 7.78 -18.04
C PHE A 187 14.83 7.37 -19.20
N PHE A 188 15.32 7.44 -20.45
CA PHE A 188 14.55 7.01 -21.63
C PHE A 188 14.71 5.51 -21.94
N LEU A 189 15.89 4.94 -21.72
CA LEU A 189 16.20 3.53 -22.02
C LEU A 189 15.60 2.55 -21.00
N PHE A 190 15.58 2.93 -19.72
CA PHE A 190 14.94 2.10 -18.71
C PHE A 190 13.46 2.46 -18.66
N PRO A 191 12.54 1.55 -19.07
CA PRO A 191 11.14 1.75 -18.78
C PRO A 191 11.05 1.96 -17.28
N ARG A 192 10.34 3.00 -16.82
CA ARG A 192 10.10 3.20 -15.40
C ARG A 192 9.27 2.03 -14.89
N ILE A 193 9.94 0.94 -14.55
CA ILE A 193 9.33 -0.24 -13.96
C ILE A 193 8.95 0.21 -12.56
N ASN A 194 7.74 0.76 -12.43
CA ASN A 194 7.07 0.88 -11.14
C ASN A 194 6.60 -0.51 -10.66
N ALA A 195 7.31 -1.58 -11.04
CA ALA A 195 7.36 -2.77 -10.22
C ALA A 195 8.17 -2.33 -9.01
N GLY A 196 7.53 -2.26 -7.85
CA GLY A 196 8.28 -2.13 -6.62
C GLY A 196 9.33 -3.23 -6.61
N LEU A 197 10.61 -2.86 -6.79
CA LEU A 197 11.75 -3.61 -6.29
C LEU A 197 11.77 -3.60 -4.74
N GLN A 198 10.65 -3.22 -4.12
CA GLN A 198 10.20 -3.81 -2.87
C GLN A 198 10.06 -5.32 -3.15
N PHE A 199 11.13 -6.08 -2.93
CA PHE A 199 11.01 -7.51 -2.62
C PHE A 199 9.75 -7.68 -1.78
N GLU A 200 8.81 -8.49 -2.27
CA GLU A 200 7.45 -8.67 -1.76
C GLU A 200 7.46 -9.13 -0.28
N LEU A 201 7.71 -8.19 0.63
CA LEU A 201 7.73 -8.38 2.08
C LEU A 201 6.72 -7.45 2.76
N ARG A 202 6.14 -6.49 2.03
CA ARG A 202 4.94 -5.79 2.46
C ARG A 202 3.73 -6.48 1.82
N PRO A 203 2.88 -7.21 2.58
CA PRO A 203 1.51 -7.36 2.13
C PRO A 203 0.98 -5.95 1.92
N PHE A 204 0.44 -5.68 0.72
CA PHE A 204 -0.35 -4.49 0.47
C PHE A 204 -1.28 -4.29 1.69
N ARG A 205 -1.26 -3.11 2.32
CA ARG A 205 -2.30 -2.70 3.28
C ARG A 205 -3.65 -2.51 2.55
N ALA A 206 -4.05 -3.49 1.74
CA ALA A 206 -5.35 -3.60 1.11
C ALA A 206 -6.44 -3.99 2.13
N ALA A 207 -6.08 -4.20 3.39
CA ALA A 207 -7.01 -4.61 4.44
C ALA A 207 -7.88 -3.47 5.01
N ASN A 208 -7.55 -2.18 4.78
CA ASN A 208 -8.21 -1.08 5.51
C ASN A 208 -9.03 -0.10 4.64
N THR A 209 -8.99 -0.17 3.31
CA THR A 209 -9.57 0.89 2.46
C THR A 209 -10.73 0.42 1.57
N GLY A 210 -11.12 -0.86 1.62
CA GLY A 210 -12.24 -1.42 0.85
C GLY A 210 -12.75 -2.78 1.36
N PHE A 211 -13.90 -3.23 0.87
CA PHE A 211 -14.41 -4.58 1.17
C PHE A 211 -13.56 -5.65 0.46
N SER A 212 -13.48 -6.86 1.04
CA SER A 212 -12.73 -7.99 0.47
C SER A 212 -13.58 -8.86 -0.48
N ASP A 213 -12.93 -9.80 -1.17
CA ASP A 213 -13.58 -10.90 -1.90
C ASP A 213 -14.24 -11.96 -0.98
N ARG A 214 -14.08 -11.80 0.33
CA ARG A 214 -14.74 -12.56 1.39
C ARG A 214 -15.59 -11.62 2.25
N LEU A 215 -16.80 -12.06 2.54
CA LEU A 215 -17.70 -11.48 3.52
C LEU A 215 -17.73 -12.41 4.74
N SER A 216 -17.35 -11.89 5.89
CA SER A 216 -17.49 -12.56 7.19
C SER A 216 -18.16 -11.58 8.16
N PRO A 217 -18.99 -12.06 9.10
CA PRO A 217 -19.65 -11.20 10.08
C PRO A 217 -18.69 -10.25 10.79
N GLY A 218 -19.09 -9.00 10.98
CA GLY A 218 -18.34 -7.94 11.63
C GLY A 218 -17.39 -7.15 10.71
N ARG A 219 -17.10 -7.63 9.49
CA ARG A 219 -16.12 -6.96 8.60
C ARG A 219 -16.69 -5.72 7.90
N ILE A 220 -17.94 -5.74 7.43
CA ILE A 220 -18.50 -4.54 6.78
C ILE A 220 -18.78 -3.44 7.81
N ALA A 221 -19.14 -3.79 9.05
CA ALA A 221 -19.31 -2.82 10.12
C ALA A 221 -18.05 -1.95 10.34
N ALA A 222 -16.86 -2.54 10.26
CA ALA A 222 -15.60 -1.78 10.34
C ALA A 222 -15.43 -0.81 9.15
N LEU A 223 -15.84 -1.20 7.94
CA LEU A 223 -15.78 -0.35 6.75
C LEU A 223 -16.74 0.83 6.83
N ALA A 224 -17.91 0.65 7.44
CA ALA A 224 -18.90 1.72 7.62
C ALA A 224 -18.40 2.89 8.48
N ASN A 225 -17.38 2.67 9.31
CA ASN A 225 -16.75 3.69 10.14
C ASN A 225 -15.58 4.42 9.44
N SER A 226 -15.25 4.06 8.19
CA SER A 226 -14.20 4.71 7.41
C SER A 226 -14.74 5.87 6.58
N ALA A 227 -14.06 7.03 6.65
CA ALA A 227 -14.36 8.20 5.82
C ALA A 227 -13.55 8.26 4.52
N GLU A 228 -12.78 7.21 4.20
CA GLU A 228 -11.98 7.18 2.98
C GLU A 228 -12.85 7.11 1.72
N ILE A 229 -12.41 7.80 0.67
CA ILE A 229 -13.15 7.87 -0.59
C ILE A 229 -12.93 6.57 -1.37
N ALA A 230 -13.98 5.76 -1.52
CA ALA A 230 -13.94 4.58 -2.39
C ALA A 230 -13.93 4.95 -3.88
N PHE A 231 -14.86 5.81 -4.30
CA PHE A 231 -14.93 6.32 -5.67
C PHE A 231 -15.76 7.61 -5.75
N ARG A 232 -15.67 8.30 -6.88
CA ARG A 232 -16.54 9.41 -7.27
C ARG A 232 -17.27 9.03 -8.54
N ALA A 233 -18.55 9.35 -8.63
CA ALA A 233 -19.36 9.10 -9.82
C ALA A 233 -19.97 10.40 -10.34
N GLU A 234 -19.88 10.59 -11.65
CA GLU A 234 -20.48 11.67 -12.41
C GLU A 234 -21.47 11.07 -13.41
N PHE A 235 -22.55 11.80 -13.72
CA PHE A 235 -23.55 11.40 -14.70
C PHE A 235 -23.50 12.38 -15.87
N PRO A 236 -22.74 12.08 -16.94
CA PRO A 236 -22.64 12.98 -18.09
C PRO A 236 -24.02 13.28 -18.69
N GLY A 237 -24.26 14.55 -19.02
CA GLY A 237 -25.52 14.97 -19.67
C GLY A 237 -26.73 15.11 -18.75
N SER A 238 -26.61 14.84 -17.45
CA SER A 238 -27.66 15.12 -16.46
C SER A 238 -27.12 15.96 -15.32
N SER A 239 -27.82 17.04 -14.97
CA SER A 239 -27.54 17.83 -13.76
C SER A 239 -28.08 17.17 -12.49
N THR A 240 -28.91 16.14 -12.61
CA THR A 240 -29.57 15.46 -11.49
C THR A 240 -29.23 13.97 -11.43
N ARG A 241 -29.18 13.45 -10.21
CA ARG A 241 -28.99 12.01 -9.94
C ARG A 241 -30.13 11.21 -10.58
N PRO A 242 -29.84 10.01 -11.13
CA PRO A 242 -30.89 9.09 -11.58
C PRO A 242 -31.94 8.84 -10.49
N SER A 243 -33.21 8.82 -10.89
CA SER A 243 -34.34 8.43 -10.04
C SER A 243 -34.17 6.97 -9.60
N GLY A 244 -34.27 6.70 -8.30
CA GLY A 244 -34.19 5.34 -7.73
C GLY A 244 -33.05 5.15 -6.73
N PRO A 245 -32.88 3.92 -6.20
CA PRO A 245 -31.83 3.61 -5.24
C PRO A 245 -30.45 3.56 -5.91
N MET A 246 -29.41 4.00 -5.21
CA MET A 246 -28.02 3.98 -5.70
C MET A 246 -27.27 2.71 -5.26
N TYR A 247 -27.69 1.56 -5.78
CA TYR A 247 -26.98 0.30 -5.55
C TYR A 247 -25.79 0.16 -6.50
N TRP A 248 -24.62 0.49 -5.98
CA TRP A 248 -23.34 0.35 -6.69
C TRP A 248 -22.84 -1.09 -6.57
N ARG A 249 -23.00 -1.85 -7.65
CA ARG A 249 -22.53 -3.22 -7.73
C ARG A 249 -21.01 -3.23 -7.88
N GLY A 250 -20.33 -3.91 -6.96
CA GLY A 250 -18.87 -4.07 -6.97
C GLY A 250 -18.46 -5.52 -7.20
N ILE A 251 -18.91 -6.43 -6.33
CA ILE A 251 -18.64 -7.86 -6.43
C ILE A 251 -19.90 -8.66 -6.08
N VAL A 252 -20.07 -9.82 -6.71
CA VAL A 252 -21.11 -10.80 -6.35
C VAL A 252 -20.43 -12.03 -5.76
N MET A 253 -20.83 -12.40 -4.56
CA MET A 253 -20.29 -13.55 -3.83
C MET A 253 -21.22 -14.74 -4.02
N TRP A 254 -20.67 -15.85 -4.52
CA TRP A 254 -21.44 -17.02 -4.94
C TRP A 254 -21.28 -18.20 -3.99
N HIS A 255 -20.11 -18.39 -3.39
CA HIS A 255 -19.88 -19.53 -2.50
C HIS A 255 -20.26 -19.18 -1.08
N CYS A 256 -21.20 -19.93 -0.51
CA CYS A 256 -21.67 -19.80 0.86
C CYS A 256 -21.07 -20.91 1.73
N ASN A 257 -20.51 -20.55 2.88
CA ASN A 257 -20.12 -21.48 3.93
C ASN A 257 -20.63 -20.96 5.29
N GLY A 258 -21.91 -21.21 5.58
CA GLY A 258 -22.59 -20.65 6.73
C GLY A 258 -22.74 -19.14 6.59
N MET A 259 -22.26 -18.38 7.57
CA MET A 259 -22.29 -16.91 7.56
C MET A 259 -21.21 -16.29 6.66
N GLU A 260 -20.27 -17.09 6.14
CA GLU A 260 -19.22 -16.59 5.27
C GLU A 260 -19.56 -16.75 3.79
N TRP A 261 -19.31 -15.70 3.02
CA TRP A 261 -19.54 -15.67 1.58
C TRP A 261 -18.27 -15.28 0.84
N ARG A 262 -18.04 -15.91 -0.32
CA ARG A 262 -16.82 -15.67 -1.12
C ARG A 262 -17.15 -15.50 -2.59
N ALA A 263 -16.42 -14.58 -3.23
CA ALA A 263 -16.44 -14.45 -4.68
C ALA A 263 -15.71 -15.62 -5.35
N PRO A 264 -16.07 -15.97 -6.61
CA PRO A 264 -15.37 -16.99 -7.37
C PRO A 264 -13.88 -16.65 -7.57
N TYR A 265 -13.00 -17.65 -7.45
CA TYR A 265 -11.53 -17.48 -7.51
C TYR A 265 -11.00 -16.89 -8.82
N ALA A 266 -11.73 -17.06 -9.92
CA ALA A 266 -11.43 -16.45 -11.19
C ALA A 266 -12.70 -15.83 -11.76
N PRO A 267 -12.69 -14.54 -12.13
CA PRO A 267 -13.69 -14.01 -13.04
C PRO A 267 -13.58 -14.81 -14.34
N ARG A 268 -14.48 -15.77 -14.53
CA ARG A 268 -14.63 -16.43 -15.82
C ARG A 268 -15.23 -15.39 -16.75
N ASP A 269 -14.53 -15.19 -17.86
CA ASP A 269 -15.01 -14.34 -18.95
C ASP A 269 -16.37 -14.87 -19.40
N ILE A 270 -17.29 -13.98 -19.78
CA ILE A 270 -18.44 -14.35 -20.60
C ILE A 270 -17.92 -14.54 -22.04
N ALA A 271 -16.86 -15.34 -22.20
CA ALA A 271 -16.32 -15.72 -23.50
C ALA A 271 -17.15 -16.89 -24.02
N GLY A 272 -18.36 -16.56 -24.51
CA GLY A 272 -19.33 -17.53 -25.02
C GLY A 272 -20.53 -16.97 -25.80
N THR A 273 -20.72 -15.65 -25.91
CA THR A 273 -21.77 -15.03 -26.75
C THR A 273 -21.18 -13.79 -27.42
N ALA A 274 -20.96 -13.70 -28.74
CA ALA A 274 -22.01 -13.75 -29.76
C ALA A 274 -23.32 -13.18 -29.21
N GLY A 275 -23.29 -11.90 -28.82
CA GLY A 275 -24.45 -11.20 -28.29
C GLY A 275 -24.06 -10.24 -27.18
N LEU A 276 -23.78 -8.99 -27.57
CA LEU A 276 -24.17 -7.86 -26.73
C LEU A 276 -25.60 -8.13 -26.21
N PRO A 277 -25.93 -7.79 -24.95
CA PRO A 277 -27.28 -8.01 -24.43
C PRO A 277 -28.30 -7.48 -25.42
N VAL A 278 -29.32 -8.31 -25.70
CA VAL A 278 -30.50 -7.94 -26.48
C VAL A 278 -30.89 -6.53 -26.04
N GLN A 279 -30.89 -5.58 -26.98
CA GLN A 279 -31.43 -4.25 -26.73
C GLN A 279 -32.87 -4.42 -26.27
N PHE A 280 -33.09 -4.29 -24.97
CA PHE A 280 -34.43 -4.17 -24.42
C PHE A 280 -34.92 -2.79 -24.83
N PRO A 281 -35.94 -2.68 -25.71
CA PRO A 281 -36.30 -1.41 -26.35
C PRO A 281 -36.72 -0.29 -25.38
N ASN A 282 -36.93 -0.60 -24.10
CA ASN A 282 -37.46 0.31 -23.08
C ASN A 282 -36.57 0.46 -21.83
N ALA A 283 -35.37 -0.12 -21.79
CA ALA A 283 -34.56 -0.05 -20.57
C ALA A 283 -33.82 1.30 -20.48
N LYS A 284 -33.87 1.94 -19.30
CA LYS A 284 -33.32 3.28 -19.13
C LYS A 284 -31.80 3.19 -19.01
N GLU A 285 -31.08 3.59 -20.06
CA GLU A 285 -29.62 3.66 -20.01
C GLU A 285 -29.15 4.77 -19.07
N ILE A 286 -28.25 4.43 -18.15
CA ILE A 286 -27.62 5.36 -17.22
C ILE A 286 -26.13 5.40 -17.56
N GLN A 287 -25.69 6.52 -18.15
CA GLN A 287 -24.28 6.78 -18.42
C GLN A 287 -23.60 7.32 -17.17
N GLN A 288 -22.43 6.77 -16.85
CA GLN A 288 -21.70 7.09 -15.64
C GLN A 288 -20.22 7.23 -15.96
N ARG A 289 -19.58 8.24 -15.37
CA ARG A 289 -18.13 8.39 -15.33
C ARG A 289 -17.67 8.21 -13.89
N ILE A 290 -16.90 7.17 -13.64
CA ILE A 290 -16.48 6.78 -12.29
C ILE A 290 -14.97 6.96 -12.16
N THR A 291 -14.56 7.67 -11.12
CA THR A 291 -13.16 7.82 -10.69
C THR A 291 -12.95 6.97 -9.44
N LEU A 292 -12.31 5.82 -9.62
CA LEU A 292 -12.10 4.80 -8.59
C LEU A 292 -10.77 5.02 -7.87
N ALA A 293 -10.80 5.03 -6.54
CA ALA A 293 -9.60 5.09 -5.71
C ALA A 293 -8.82 3.76 -5.73
N PRO A 294 -7.50 3.78 -5.50
CA PRO A 294 -6.70 2.56 -5.44
C PRO A 294 -7.08 1.70 -4.24
N HIS A 295 -7.52 0.46 -4.50
CA HIS A 295 -7.89 -0.51 -3.46
C HIS A 295 -7.12 -1.84 -3.56
N GLY A 296 -6.32 -2.02 -4.62
CA GLY A 296 -5.43 -3.17 -4.77
C GLY A 296 -6.11 -4.46 -5.26
N ALA A 297 -7.43 -4.47 -5.42
CA ALA A 297 -8.16 -5.60 -6.00
C ALA A 297 -8.61 -5.33 -7.44
N ARG A 298 -9.41 -6.25 -8.00
CA ARG A 298 -9.81 -6.22 -9.42
C ARG A 298 -11.24 -5.73 -9.65
N TRP A 299 -12.12 -5.77 -8.66
CA TRP A 299 -13.50 -5.31 -8.86
C TRP A 299 -13.57 -3.82 -9.13
N MET A 300 -14.55 -3.46 -9.95
CA MET A 300 -14.91 -2.09 -10.32
C MET A 300 -16.38 -1.87 -9.99
N PHE A 301 -16.79 -0.61 -9.83
CA PHE A 301 -18.16 -0.26 -9.49
C PHE A 301 -18.95 0.14 -10.72
N ALA A 302 -20.22 -0.24 -10.76
CA ALA A 302 -21.23 0.29 -11.69
C ALA A 302 -22.57 0.35 -10.97
N LEU A 303 -23.47 1.23 -11.40
CA LEU A 303 -24.83 1.22 -10.87
C LEU A 303 -25.60 0.04 -11.47
N ASP A 304 -26.29 -0.74 -10.64
CA ASP A 304 -27.04 -1.93 -11.04
C ASP A 304 -26.26 -2.90 -11.97
N ARG A 305 -26.60 -2.96 -13.27
CA ARG A 305 -25.99 -3.88 -14.25
C ARG A 305 -25.34 -3.12 -15.42
N PRO A 306 -24.03 -3.26 -15.62
CA PRO A 306 -23.32 -2.70 -16.77
C PRO A 306 -23.66 -3.49 -18.05
N ILE A 307 -24.02 -2.79 -19.12
CA ILE A 307 -24.45 -3.39 -20.41
C ILE A 307 -23.44 -3.20 -21.55
N LYS A 308 -22.42 -2.34 -21.36
CA LYS A 308 -21.39 -2.07 -22.37
C LYS A 308 -20.01 -2.46 -21.85
N ALA A 309 -19.17 -2.96 -22.76
CA ALA A 309 -17.80 -3.32 -22.45
C ALA A 309 -16.99 -2.09 -22.01
N VAL A 310 -16.25 -2.23 -20.91
CA VAL A 310 -15.36 -1.18 -20.39
C VAL A 310 -13.93 -1.57 -20.74
N ARG A 311 -13.17 -0.63 -21.32
CA ARG A 311 -11.79 -0.90 -21.76
C ARG A 311 -10.92 -1.39 -20.59
N GLY A 312 -10.29 -2.55 -20.76
CA GLY A 312 -9.43 -3.17 -19.75
C GLY A 312 -10.19 -3.74 -18.54
N ALA A 313 -11.46 -4.07 -18.73
CA ALA A 313 -12.29 -4.79 -17.78
C ALA A 313 -13.10 -5.87 -18.52
N MET A 314 -13.50 -6.89 -17.77
CA MET A 314 -14.39 -7.97 -18.19
C MET A 314 -15.66 -7.92 -17.34
N LEU A 315 -16.77 -8.35 -17.93
CA LEU A 315 -18.00 -8.58 -17.21
C LEU A 315 -17.94 -9.99 -16.62
N ALA A 316 -17.92 -10.08 -15.29
CA ALA A 316 -17.87 -11.35 -14.58
C ALA A 316 -19.29 -11.86 -14.27
N ARG A 317 -19.42 -13.16 -13.99
CA ARG A 317 -20.68 -13.80 -13.56
C ARG A 317 -21.32 -13.03 -12.40
N GLY A 318 -22.62 -12.76 -12.51
CA GLY A 318 -23.34 -11.86 -11.60
C GLY A 318 -23.31 -10.39 -12.05
N ASP A 319 -23.03 -10.13 -13.32
CA ASP A 319 -23.04 -8.82 -13.98
C ASP A 319 -22.24 -7.75 -13.23
N TYR A 320 -21.05 -8.09 -12.72
CA TYR A 320 -20.15 -7.11 -12.09
C TYR A 320 -18.88 -6.90 -12.92
N LEU A 321 -18.30 -5.70 -12.85
CA LEU A 321 -17.09 -5.37 -13.60
C LEU A 321 -15.85 -5.84 -12.84
N SER A 322 -14.98 -6.59 -13.53
CA SER A 322 -13.65 -6.94 -13.04
C SER A 322 -12.57 -6.42 -13.98
N SER A 323 -11.63 -5.66 -13.45
CA SER A 323 -10.42 -5.25 -14.15
C SER A 323 -9.51 -6.45 -14.45
N VAL A 324 -8.82 -6.39 -15.59
CA VAL A 324 -7.79 -7.38 -15.96
C VAL A 324 -6.60 -7.32 -14.99
N LEU A 325 -6.22 -6.11 -14.55
CA LEU A 325 -5.13 -5.86 -13.61
C LEU A 325 -5.65 -5.28 -12.28
N PRO A 326 -5.00 -5.57 -11.15
CA PRO A 326 -5.34 -4.96 -9.86
C PRO A 326 -5.29 -3.41 -9.91
N ILE A 327 -6.27 -2.75 -9.32
CA ILE A 327 -6.41 -1.29 -9.28
C ILE A 327 -5.48 -0.72 -8.20
N ARG A 328 -4.21 -0.50 -8.58
CA ARG A 328 -3.17 0.07 -7.70
C ARG A 328 -3.03 1.59 -7.80
N LYS A 329 -3.70 2.22 -8.76
CA LYS A 329 -3.72 3.67 -8.98
C LYS A 329 -5.16 4.12 -9.22
N SER A 330 -5.41 5.41 -9.01
CA SER A 330 -6.69 6.01 -9.38
C SER A 330 -7.00 5.73 -10.85
N ARG A 331 -8.21 5.23 -11.13
CA ARG A 331 -8.64 4.88 -12.48
C ARG A 331 -9.97 5.54 -12.78
N GLN A 332 -10.01 6.30 -13.86
CA GLN A 332 -11.26 6.81 -14.42
C GLN A 332 -11.75 5.87 -15.53
N TYR A 333 -13.05 5.60 -15.55
CA TYR A 333 -13.69 4.84 -16.61
C TYR A 333 -15.14 5.29 -16.81
N GLU A 334 -15.64 5.07 -18.02
CA GLU A 334 -17.03 5.28 -18.37
C GLU A 334 -17.75 3.94 -18.45
N VAL A 335 -18.95 3.87 -17.90
CA VAL A 335 -19.79 2.69 -17.90
C VAL A 335 -21.22 3.10 -18.20
N VAL A 336 -21.94 2.25 -18.92
CA VAL A 336 -23.37 2.40 -19.16
C VAL A 336 -24.07 1.22 -18.53
N SER A 337 -25.04 1.54 -17.68
CA SER A 337 -25.86 0.55 -17.00
C SER A 337 -27.32 0.64 -17.44
N SER A 338 -28.06 -0.44 -17.21
CA SER A 338 -29.49 -0.54 -17.49
C SER A 338 -30.19 -1.28 -16.36
N ASP A 339 -31.46 -0.94 -16.13
CA ASP A 339 -32.39 -1.58 -15.20
C ASP A 339 -33.05 -2.86 -15.75
N SER A 340 -32.63 -3.33 -16.92
CA SER A 340 -33.21 -4.51 -17.57
C SER A 340 -32.96 -5.80 -16.77
N SER A 341 -33.96 -6.69 -16.82
CA SER A 341 -33.80 -8.06 -16.36
C SER A 341 -32.74 -8.75 -17.23
N GLY A 342 -31.65 -9.18 -16.59
CA GLY A 342 -30.57 -9.88 -17.29
C GLY A 342 -31.02 -11.18 -17.97
N ASN A 343 -30.10 -11.76 -18.73
CA ASN A 343 -30.32 -13.02 -19.45
C ASN A 343 -30.75 -14.15 -18.49
N GLU A 344 -31.44 -15.16 -19.03
CA GLU A 344 -31.69 -16.40 -18.31
C GLU A 344 -30.36 -17.01 -17.85
N ILE A 345 -30.32 -17.43 -16.59
CA ILE A 345 -29.14 -18.09 -16.00
C ILE A 345 -28.93 -19.45 -16.65
N THR A 346 -27.66 -19.80 -16.90
CA THR A 346 -27.31 -21.14 -17.39
C THR A 346 -27.59 -22.22 -16.35
N ALA A 347 -27.73 -23.48 -16.78
CA ALA A 347 -27.93 -24.61 -15.87
C ALA A 347 -26.76 -24.76 -14.87
N GLU A 348 -25.53 -24.50 -15.30
CA GLU A 348 -24.35 -24.50 -14.43
C GLU A 348 -24.41 -23.39 -13.37
N GLU A 349 -24.74 -22.17 -13.78
CA GLU A 349 -24.90 -21.03 -12.85
C GLU A 349 -26.03 -21.27 -11.87
N ARG A 350 -27.12 -21.92 -12.31
CA ARG A 350 -28.22 -22.30 -11.42
C ARG A 350 -27.77 -23.34 -10.39
N ALA A 351 -26.99 -24.36 -10.80
CA ALA A 351 -26.47 -25.35 -9.85
C ALA A 351 -25.55 -24.71 -8.81
N GLU A 352 -24.65 -23.82 -9.23
CA GLU A 352 -23.78 -23.05 -8.34
C GLU A 352 -24.56 -22.09 -7.43
N ALA A 353 -25.61 -21.44 -7.97
CA ALA A 353 -26.50 -20.56 -7.21
C ALA A 353 -27.26 -21.28 -6.11
N LEU A 354 -27.51 -22.59 -6.23
CA LEU A 354 -28.26 -23.39 -5.27
C LEU A 354 -27.35 -24.17 -4.31
N GLU A 355 -26.02 -24.02 -4.44
CA GLU A 355 -25.08 -24.69 -3.54
C GLU A 355 -25.23 -24.15 -2.12
N VAL A 356 -25.45 -25.06 -1.17
CA VAL A 356 -25.56 -24.78 0.26
C VAL A 356 -24.76 -25.82 1.05
N PRO A 357 -24.03 -25.42 2.11
CA PRO A 357 -23.25 -26.35 2.90
C PRO A 357 -24.16 -27.30 3.70
N ALA A 358 -23.67 -28.53 3.90
CA ALA A 358 -24.39 -29.54 4.69
C ALA A 358 -24.56 -29.11 6.17
N SER A 359 -23.68 -28.25 6.68
CA SER A 359 -23.64 -27.78 8.07
C SER A 359 -24.78 -26.83 8.48
N ILE A 360 -25.67 -26.43 7.56
CA ILE A 360 -26.82 -25.57 7.92
C ILE A 360 -27.76 -26.30 8.87
N SER A 361 -28.16 -25.62 9.95
CA SER A 361 -29.01 -26.21 10.98
C SER A 361 -30.40 -26.60 10.46
N PRO A 362 -31.01 -27.68 11.00
CA PRO A 362 -32.33 -28.13 10.57
C PRO A 362 -33.41 -27.04 10.67
N ALA A 363 -33.37 -26.21 11.72
CA ALA A 363 -34.34 -25.13 11.93
C ALA A 363 -34.36 -24.10 10.79
N VAL A 364 -33.20 -23.80 10.19
CA VAL A 364 -33.11 -22.88 9.04
C VAL A 364 -33.70 -23.52 7.78
N ARG A 365 -33.51 -24.83 7.59
CA ARG A 365 -34.09 -25.58 6.47
C ARG A 365 -35.60 -25.69 6.59
N ASP A 366 -36.09 -26.00 7.79
CA ASP A 366 -37.52 -26.10 8.09
C ASP A 366 -38.22 -24.76 7.87
N LEU A 367 -37.58 -23.65 8.23
CA LEU A 367 -38.09 -22.31 7.96
C LEU A 367 -38.25 -22.06 6.46
N ALA A 368 -37.22 -22.32 5.66
CA ALA A 368 -37.28 -22.15 4.20
C ALA A 368 -38.34 -23.07 3.57
N HIS A 369 -38.40 -24.34 3.98
CA HIS A 369 -39.39 -25.30 3.50
C HIS A 369 -40.82 -24.91 3.87
N SER A 370 -41.03 -24.31 5.03
CA SER A 370 -42.36 -23.81 5.43
C SER A 370 -42.91 -22.76 4.45
N TRP A 371 -42.04 -21.93 3.86
CA TRP A 371 -42.43 -20.93 2.88
C TRP A 371 -42.79 -21.56 1.53
N MET A 372 -42.05 -22.57 1.09
CA MET A 372 -42.40 -23.33 -0.12
C MET A 372 -43.78 -23.98 -0.02
N VAL A 373 -44.11 -24.55 1.14
CA VAL A 373 -45.40 -25.21 1.38
C VAL A 373 -46.55 -24.19 1.42
N GLN A 374 -46.31 -23.01 2.01
CA GLN A 374 -47.32 -21.96 2.13
C GLN A 374 -47.59 -21.26 0.79
N ASN A 375 -46.55 -20.98 0.02
CA ASN A 375 -46.68 -20.35 -1.29
C ASN A 375 -45.52 -20.78 -2.21
N PRO A 376 -45.74 -21.75 -3.12
CA PRO A 376 -44.69 -22.28 -3.99
C PRO A 376 -44.28 -21.31 -5.11
N GLU A 377 -44.97 -20.19 -5.30
CA GLU A 377 -44.55 -19.19 -6.28
C GLU A 377 -43.27 -18.48 -5.80
N PRO A 378 -42.20 -18.36 -6.62
CA PRO A 378 -40.94 -17.74 -6.20
C PRO A 378 -41.10 -16.33 -5.60
N ARG A 379 -42.01 -15.51 -6.14
CA ARG A 379 -42.32 -14.19 -5.59
C ARG A 379 -43.00 -14.29 -4.23
N GLY A 380 -43.84 -15.30 -4.03
CA GLY A 380 -44.48 -15.61 -2.75
C GLY A 380 -43.47 -15.97 -1.67
N ILE A 381 -42.48 -16.80 -2.00
CA ILE A 381 -41.38 -17.19 -1.10
C ILE A 381 -40.56 -15.96 -0.70
N VAL A 382 -40.16 -15.13 -1.67
CA VAL A 382 -39.43 -13.87 -1.41
C VAL A 382 -40.22 -12.95 -0.49
N ASN A 383 -41.52 -12.77 -0.75
CA ASN A 383 -42.38 -11.93 0.08
C ASN A 383 -42.50 -12.47 1.51
N SER A 384 -42.59 -13.79 1.68
CA SER A 384 -42.63 -14.45 3.00
C SER A 384 -41.34 -14.19 3.79
N ALA A 385 -40.18 -14.31 3.14
CA ALA A 385 -38.90 -13.99 3.76
C ALA A 385 -38.78 -12.51 4.14
N LEU A 386 -39.21 -11.59 3.27
CA LEU A 386 -39.22 -10.15 3.58
C LEU A 386 -40.17 -9.81 4.73
N GLN A 387 -41.34 -10.46 4.78
CA GLN A 387 -42.30 -10.30 5.87
C GLN A 387 -41.74 -10.84 7.19
N PHE A 388 -41.02 -11.96 7.16
CA PHE A 388 -40.32 -12.52 8.32
C PHE A 388 -39.34 -11.50 8.92
N PHE A 389 -38.47 -10.89 8.10
CA PHE A 389 -37.55 -9.85 8.58
C PHE A 389 -38.25 -8.59 9.10
N ARG A 390 -39.43 -8.23 8.56
CA ARG A 390 -40.20 -7.06 9.00
C ARG A 390 -40.97 -7.27 10.30
N THR A 391 -41.40 -8.50 10.59
CA THR A 391 -42.38 -8.77 11.66
C THR A 391 -41.77 -9.44 12.89
N GLN A 392 -40.65 -10.13 12.76
CA GLN A 392 -40.05 -10.92 13.86
C GLN A 392 -39.12 -10.11 14.78
N GLY A 393 -39.21 -8.78 14.78
CA GLY A 393 -38.43 -7.94 15.71
C GLY A 393 -36.93 -7.88 15.39
N PHE A 394 -36.56 -7.84 14.11
CA PHE A 394 -35.18 -7.62 13.70
C PHE A 394 -34.75 -6.15 13.88
N SER A 395 -33.51 -5.93 14.35
CA SER A 395 -32.94 -4.60 14.55
C SER A 395 -31.62 -4.40 13.80
N TYR A 396 -31.45 -3.21 13.22
CA TYR A 396 -30.27 -2.86 12.44
C TYR A 396 -29.23 -2.14 13.31
N SER A 397 -28.00 -2.68 13.41
CA SER A 397 -26.92 -2.13 14.25
C SER A 397 -25.56 -2.19 13.55
N LEU A 398 -24.72 -1.17 13.77
CA LEU A 398 -23.31 -1.14 13.35
C LEU A 398 -22.40 -1.98 14.24
N THR A 399 -22.86 -2.36 15.44
CA THR A 399 -22.09 -3.16 16.40
C THR A 399 -22.89 -4.39 16.83
N PRO A 400 -23.29 -5.27 15.89
CA PRO A 400 -24.13 -6.41 16.21
C PRO A 400 -23.35 -7.54 16.90
N GLY A 401 -22.05 -7.39 17.19
CA GLY A 401 -21.19 -8.45 17.72
C GLY A 401 -20.84 -9.52 16.68
N GLU A 402 -20.11 -10.55 17.11
CA GLU A 402 -19.75 -11.68 16.24
C GLU A 402 -20.85 -12.74 16.20
N TYR A 403 -20.95 -13.47 15.09
CA TYR A 403 -21.88 -14.57 14.86
C TYR A 403 -21.14 -15.80 14.38
N ASN A 404 -21.46 -16.95 14.94
CA ASN A 404 -20.88 -18.22 14.53
C ASN A 404 -21.77 -18.99 13.54
N ASP A 405 -23.09 -18.75 13.59
CA ASP A 405 -24.06 -19.44 12.74
C ASP A 405 -25.24 -18.53 12.33
N LEU A 406 -26.01 -18.99 11.33
CA LEU A 406 -27.22 -18.29 10.87
C LEU A 406 -28.35 -18.35 11.90
N GLU A 407 -28.41 -19.42 12.70
CA GLU A 407 -29.51 -19.68 13.63
C GLU A 407 -29.55 -18.63 14.74
N GLU A 408 -28.39 -18.28 15.27
CA GLU A 408 -28.19 -17.26 16.28
C GLU A 408 -28.71 -15.91 15.79
N PHE A 409 -28.46 -15.55 14.53
CA PHE A 409 -29.00 -14.33 13.95
C PHE A 409 -30.52 -14.43 13.72
N LEU A 410 -31.01 -15.49 13.08
CA LEU A 410 -32.41 -15.62 12.65
C LEU A 410 -33.39 -15.79 13.82
N PHE A 411 -33.02 -16.56 14.83
CA PHE A 411 -33.96 -16.99 15.87
C PHE A 411 -33.66 -16.45 17.26
N ARG A 412 -32.41 -16.10 17.58
CA ARG A 412 -32.02 -15.69 18.94
C ARG A 412 -31.83 -14.19 19.06
N ARG A 413 -30.81 -13.64 18.39
CA ARG A 413 -30.35 -12.26 18.59
C ARG A 413 -31.11 -11.26 17.74
N ARG A 414 -31.40 -11.60 16.47
CA ARG A 414 -32.14 -10.76 15.51
C ARG A 414 -31.62 -9.31 15.37
N VAL A 415 -30.38 -9.05 15.76
CA VAL A 415 -29.70 -7.77 15.58
C VAL A 415 -28.61 -7.97 14.55
N GLY A 416 -28.44 -7.08 13.58
CA GLY A 416 -27.43 -7.26 12.54
C GLY A 416 -27.13 -6.01 11.72
N PHE A 417 -26.06 -6.06 10.95
CA PHE A 417 -25.79 -5.11 9.87
C PHE A 417 -26.14 -5.71 8.50
N CYS A 418 -26.04 -4.96 7.39
CA CYS A 418 -26.48 -5.39 6.06
C CYS A 418 -25.97 -6.78 5.64
N GLU A 419 -24.75 -7.16 6.03
CA GLU A 419 -24.18 -8.48 5.77
C GLU A 419 -25.01 -9.62 6.39
N HIS A 420 -25.54 -9.46 7.61
CA HIS A 420 -26.30 -10.50 8.29
C HIS A 420 -27.63 -10.77 7.59
N TYR A 421 -28.31 -9.70 7.19
CA TYR A 421 -29.56 -9.79 6.44
C TYR A 421 -29.33 -10.37 5.04
N ALA A 422 -28.33 -9.89 4.32
CA ALA A 422 -28.05 -10.33 2.95
C ALA A 422 -27.63 -11.80 2.90
N THR A 423 -26.72 -12.22 3.78
CA THR A 423 -26.26 -13.61 3.87
C THR A 423 -27.40 -14.55 4.26
N SER A 424 -28.18 -14.20 5.28
CA SER A 424 -29.29 -15.02 5.73
C SER A 424 -30.40 -15.13 4.69
N PHE A 425 -30.78 -14.01 4.08
CA PHE A 425 -31.78 -13.99 3.02
C PHE A 425 -31.33 -14.85 1.83
N ALA A 426 -30.09 -14.66 1.37
CA ALA A 426 -29.55 -15.43 0.25
C ALA A 426 -29.51 -16.93 0.56
N THR A 427 -29.06 -17.34 1.75
CA THR A 427 -29.06 -18.76 2.15
C THR A 427 -30.47 -19.34 2.19
N LEU A 428 -31.44 -18.61 2.75
CA LEU A 428 -32.84 -19.05 2.80
C LEU A 428 -33.44 -19.20 1.39
N MET A 429 -33.13 -18.31 0.46
CA MET A 429 -33.58 -18.41 -0.94
C MET A 429 -32.89 -19.52 -1.73
N ARG A 430 -31.76 -20.06 -1.24
CA ARG A 430 -31.15 -21.27 -1.82
C ARG A 430 -31.76 -22.56 -1.28
N LEU A 431 -32.39 -22.49 -0.10
CA LEU A 431 -33.01 -23.63 0.58
C LEU A 431 -34.49 -23.82 0.21
N ALA A 432 -35.18 -22.73 -0.14
CA ALA A 432 -36.52 -22.71 -0.70
C ALA A 432 -36.46 -22.72 -2.23
#